data_AF-Q3UWT3-F1
#
_entry.id   AF-Q3UWT3-F1
#
_cell.length_a   1.000
_cell.length_b   1.000
_cell.length_c   1.000
_cell.angle_alpha   90.00
_cell.angle_beta   90.00
_cell.angle_gamma   90.00
#
_symmetry.space_group_name_H-M   'P 1'
#
loop_
_entity.id
_entity.type
_entity.pdbx_description
1 polymer ?
#
loop_
_entity_poly.entity_id
_entity_poly.type
_entity_poly.pdbx_seq_one_letter_code
_entity_poly.pdbx_strand_id
1 'polypeptide(L)'
;MCIDIQRRQIYTLGRYLDSSVRNSKSLKSDFYRYDIDTNTWMLLSEDTAADGGPKLVFDHQMCMDSEKHMIYTFGGRILTCNGSVDDSRASEPQFSGLFAFNCQCQTWKLLREDSCNAGPEDIQSRIGHCMLFHSKNRCLYVFGGQRSKTYLNDFFSYDVDSDHVDIISDGTKKDSGMVPMTGFTQRATIDPELNEIHVLSGLS
;
A
#
# COMPACT_ATOMS: atom_id res chain seq x y z
N MET A 1 -4.39 2.40 -7.04
CA MET A 1 -5.72 3.01 -7.30
C MET A 1 -6.77 2.29 -6.48
N CYS A 2 -7.83 2.98 -6.07
CA CYS A 2 -9.00 2.37 -5.42
C CYS A 2 -10.27 3.12 -5.85
N ILE A 3 -11.44 2.54 -5.56
CA ILE A 3 -12.74 3.11 -5.92
C ILE A 3 -13.63 3.26 -4.68
N ASP A 4 -14.21 4.43 -4.50
CA ASP A 4 -15.35 4.67 -3.63
C ASP A 4 -16.61 4.36 -4.43
N ILE A 5 -17.23 3.22 -4.16
CA ILE A 5 -18.42 2.79 -4.89
C ILE A 5 -19.67 3.58 -4.49
N GLN A 6 -19.70 4.15 -3.28
CA GLN A 6 -20.84 4.95 -2.82
C GLN A 6 -20.83 6.34 -3.44
N ARG A 7 -19.65 6.94 -3.56
CA ARG A 7 -19.47 8.27 -4.18
C ARG A 7 -19.13 8.21 -5.67
N ARG A 8 -18.96 7.01 -6.23
CA ARG A 8 -18.60 6.79 -7.64
C ARG A 8 -17.35 7.57 -8.04
N GLN A 9 -16.33 7.47 -7.20
CA GLN A 9 -15.07 8.21 -7.33
C GLN A 9 -13.89 7.24 -7.35
N ILE A 10 -12.98 7.43 -8.32
CA ILE A 10 -11.75 6.65 -8.45
C ILE A 10 -10.58 7.50 -8.00
N TYR A 11 -9.72 6.92 -7.17
CA TYR A 11 -8.53 7.60 -6.63
C TYR A 11 -7.26 6.96 -7.16
N THR A 12 -6.31 7.79 -7.58
CA THR A 12 -5.02 7.36 -8.12
C THR A 12 -3.90 8.12 -7.45
N LEU A 13 -2.94 7.38 -6.90
CA LEU A 13 -1.76 7.89 -6.22
C LEU A 13 -0.52 7.18 -6.78
N GLY A 14 0.60 7.88 -6.80
CA GLY A 14 1.91 7.32 -7.11
C GLY A 14 2.13 7.02 -8.59
N ARG A 15 3.40 6.81 -8.95
CA ARG A 15 3.86 6.47 -10.30
C ARG A 15 5.29 5.96 -10.27
N TYR A 16 5.68 5.25 -11.31
CA TYR A 16 7.09 4.93 -11.56
C TYR A 16 7.73 5.98 -12.46
N LEU A 17 9.00 6.30 -12.19
CA LEU A 17 9.84 7.14 -13.05
C LEU A 17 11.17 6.44 -13.28
N ASP A 18 11.61 6.41 -14.54
CA ASP A 18 12.96 5.94 -14.87
C ASP A 18 14.02 6.80 -14.19
N SER A 19 15.12 6.19 -13.76
CA SER A 19 16.23 6.90 -13.09
C SER A 19 16.77 8.10 -13.88
N SER A 20 16.75 8.04 -15.22
CA SER A 20 17.26 9.10 -16.10
C SER A 20 16.45 10.39 -16.04
N VAL A 21 15.18 10.33 -15.63
CA VAL A 21 14.27 11.49 -15.58
C VAL A 21 14.00 12.00 -14.17
N ARG A 22 14.61 11.38 -13.14
CA ARG A 22 14.39 11.76 -11.73
C ARG A 22 15.13 13.04 -11.36
N ASN A 23 14.36 14.04 -10.97
CA ASN A 23 14.78 15.29 -10.34
C ASN A 23 13.79 15.71 -9.25
N SER A 24 14.15 16.69 -8.44
CA SER A 24 13.34 17.13 -7.28
C SER A 24 11.91 17.52 -7.65
N LYS A 25 11.68 18.12 -8.81
CA LYS A 25 10.33 18.49 -9.27
C LYS A 25 9.52 17.27 -9.71
N SER A 26 10.14 16.33 -10.42
CA SER A 26 9.47 15.13 -10.92
C SER A 26 9.06 14.15 -9.80
N LEU A 27 9.74 14.23 -8.65
CA LEU A 27 9.51 13.34 -7.49
C LEU A 27 8.39 13.80 -6.56
N LYS A 28 7.68 14.88 -6.89
CA LYS A 28 6.43 15.21 -6.23
C LYS A 28 5.42 14.08 -6.43
N SER A 29 4.71 13.74 -5.37
CA SER A 29 3.67 12.70 -5.37
C SER A 29 2.32 13.36 -5.58
N ASP A 30 1.87 13.42 -6.82
CA ASP A 30 0.54 13.95 -7.13
C ASP A 30 -0.55 12.93 -6.79
N PHE A 31 -1.70 13.44 -6.37
CA PHE A 31 -2.85 12.64 -5.99
C PHE A 31 -4.10 13.17 -6.69
N TYR A 32 -4.78 12.28 -7.41
CA TYR A 32 -5.94 12.63 -8.22
C TYR A 32 -7.16 11.82 -7.83
N ARG A 33 -8.31 12.44 -8.07
CA ARG A 33 -9.61 11.79 -8.05
C ARG A 33 -10.29 12.00 -9.40
N TYR A 34 -10.85 10.93 -9.93
CA TYR A 34 -11.78 10.96 -11.05
C TYR A 34 -13.20 10.78 -10.55
N ASP A 35 -14.09 11.68 -10.92
CA ASP A 35 -15.53 11.58 -10.66
C ASP A 35 -16.22 10.94 -11.87
N ILE A 36 -16.85 9.79 -11.64
CA ILE A 36 -17.46 8.99 -12.71
C ILE A 36 -18.73 9.68 -13.25
N ASP A 37 -19.47 10.39 -12.41
CA ASP A 37 -20.75 10.98 -12.79
C ASP A 37 -20.55 12.26 -13.59
N THR A 38 -19.56 13.08 -13.22
CA THR A 38 -19.22 14.29 -13.99
C THR A 38 -18.19 14.05 -15.08
N ASN A 39 -17.55 12.86 -15.13
CA ASN A 39 -16.48 12.52 -16.05
C ASN A 39 -15.32 13.53 -16.00
N THR A 40 -14.87 13.88 -14.79
CA THR A 40 -13.81 14.89 -14.59
C THR A 40 -12.72 14.39 -13.65
N TRP A 41 -11.49 14.81 -13.95
CA TRP A 41 -10.36 14.65 -13.06
C TRP A 41 -10.21 15.89 -12.17
N MET A 42 -9.88 15.67 -10.91
CA MET A 42 -9.54 16.69 -9.93
C MET A 42 -8.20 16.34 -9.29
N LEU A 43 -7.27 17.29 -9.33
CA LEU A 43 -6.04 17.23 -8.55
C LEU A 43 -6.38 17.53 -7.08
N LEU A 44 -6.12 16.56 -6.20
CA LEU A 44 -6.34 16.71 -4.76
C LEU A 44 -5.10 17.25 -4.05
N SER A 45 -3.91 16.89 -4.52
CA SER A 45 -2.63 17.31 -3.94
C SER A 45 -1.54 17.31 -5.01
N GLU A 46 -0.77 18.41 -5.09
CA GLU A 46 0.42 18.48 -5.94
C GLU A 46 1.60 17.67 -5.40
N ASP A 47 1.68 17.50 -4.08
CA ASP A 47 2.75 16.76 -3.41
C ASP A 47 2.28 16.21 -2.07
N THR A 48 1.85 14.94 -2.06
CA THR A 48 1.29 14.32 -0.86
C THR A 48 2.28 14.29 0.30
N ALA A 49 3.59 14.31 0.05
CA ALA A 49 4.59 14.37 1.11
C ALA A 49 4.55 15.69 1.88
N ALA A 50 4.29 16.81 1.19
CA ALA A 50 4.14 18.12 1.81
C ALA A 50 2.84 18.21 2.63
N ASP A 51 1.82 17.46 2.24
CA ASP A 51 0.50 17.41 2.89
C ASP A 51 0.41 16.35 4.02
N GLY A 52 1.56 15.81 4.47
CA GLY A 52 1.64 14.81 5.54
C GLY A 52 1.30 13.37 5.12
N GLY A 53 1.17 13.13 3.82
CA GLY A 53 0.97 11.83 3.20
C GLY A 53 2.27 11.17 2.71
N PRO A 54 2.16 10.12 1.87
CA PRO A 54 3.31 9.37 1.39
C PRO A 54 4.16 10.19 0.41
N LYS A 55 5.46 9.88 0.34
CA LYS A 55 6.34 10.32 -0.76
C LYS A 55 5.95 9.65 -2.08
N LEU A 56 6.60 10.06 -3.18
CA LEU A 56 6.32 9.44 -4.47
C LEU A 56 6.72 7.97 -4.46
N VAL A 57 5.69 7.11 -4.55
CA VAL A 57 5.81 5.67 -4.42
C VAL A 57 5.31 4.94 -5.66
N PHE A 58 5.86 3.76 -5.92
CA PHE A 58 5.35 2.83 -6.92
C PHE A 58 5.19 1.43 -6.34
N ASP A 59 4.30 0.65 -6.95
CA ASP A 59 3.96 -0.73 -6.55
C ASP A 59 3.47 -0.88 -5.10
N HIS A 60 2.86 0.20 -4.58
CA HIS A 60 2.07 0.22 -3.35
C HIS A 60 0.66 -0.31 -3.63
N GLN A 61 -0.06 -0.70 -2.59
CA GLN A 61 -1.48 -1.02 -2.68
C GLN A 61 -2.35 0.09 -2.09
N MET A 62 -3.57 0.21 -2.60
CA MET A 62 -4.60 1.11 -2.07
C MET A 62 -5.89 0.32 -1.83
N CYS A 63 -6.55 0.56 -0.70
CA CYS A 63 -7.87 0.03 -0.37
C CYS A 63 -8.82 1.16 0.02
N MET A 64 -10.11 0.98 -0.25
CA MET A 64 -11.16 1.96 0.07
C MET A 64 -12.13 1.37 1.10
N ASP A 65 -12.29 2.08 2.20
CA ASP A 65 -13.44 1.96 3.08
C ASP A 65 -14.50 2.95 2.59
N SER A 66 -15.46 2.46 1.81
CA SER A 66 -16.51 3.30 1.23
C SER A 66 -17.52 3.79 2.29
N GLU A 67 -17.62 3.11 3.45
CA GLU A 67 -18.55 3.51 4.50
C GLU A 67 -18.03 4.72 5.28
N LYS A 68 -16.75 4.72 5.65
CA LYS A 68 -16.13 5.89 6.32
C LYS A 68 -15.46 6.87 5.37
N HIS A 69 -15.47 6.59 4.07
CA HIS A 69 -14.76 7.34 3.03
C HIS A 69 -13.26 7.52 3.32
N MET A 70 -12.62 6.43 3.72
CA MET A 70 -11.19 6.38 4.07
C MET A 70 -10.42 5.56 3.03
N ILE A 71 -9.30 6.10 2.56
CA ILE A 71 -8.36 5.38 1.71
C ILE A 71 -7.19 4.93 2.58
N TYR A 72 -6.78 3.67 2.42
CA TYR A 72 -5.58 3.11 3.05
C TYR A 72 -4.54 2.80 1.99
N THR A 73 -3.31 3.26 2.20
CA THR A 73 -2.18 3.06 1.27
C THR A 73 -1.03 2.40 2.00
N PHE A 74 -0.52 1.28 1.49
CA PHE A 74 0.58 0.55 2.12
C PHE A 74 1.66 0.10 1.14
N GLY A 75 2.90 0.06 1.63
CA GLY A 75 4.05 -0.48 0.95
C GLY A 75 4.49 0.33 -0.27
N GLY A 76 5.09 -0.34 -1.25
CA GLY A 76 5.71 0.32 -2.38
C GLY A 76 7.09 0.91 -2.07
N ARG A 77 7.88 1.12 -3.12
CA ARG A 77 9.20 1.74 -3.04
C ARG A 77 9.09 3.24 -3.26
N ILE A 78 9.81 4.01 -2.44
CA ILE A 78 9.95 5.46 -2.57
C ILE A 78 10.98 5.77 -3.66
N LEU A 79 10.63 6.66 -4.58
CA LEU A 79 11.57 7.16 -5.58
C LEU A 79 12.44 8.27 -5.01
N THR A 80 13.75 8.19 -5.24
CA THR A 80 14.76 9.16 -4.79
C THR A 80 15.46 9.84 -5.98
N CYS A 81 16.01 11.03 -5.74
CA CYS A 81 16.81 11.76 -6.74
C CYS A 81 18.19 11.11 -6.88
N ASN A 82 18.71 11.06 -8.11
CA ASN A 82 20.14 10.81 -8.31
C ASN A 82 20.90 12.09 -7.94
N GLY A 83 21.69 12.06 -6.85
CA GLY A 83 22.59 13.17 -6.49
C GLY A 83 22.38 13.83 -5.12
N SER A 84 21.75 13.17 -4.14
CA SER A 84 22.05 13.54 -2.75
C SER A 84 23.55 13.35 -2.54
N VAL A 85 24.25 14.40 -2.14
CA VAL A 85 25.72 14.52 -2.08
C VAL A 85 26.35 13.63 -0.98
N ASP A 86 25.55 12.79 -0.35
CA ASP A 86 25.94 11.69 0.51
C ASP A 86 25.35 10.42 -0.11
N ASP A 87 26.17 9.63 -0.80
CA ASP A 87 26.50 8.28 -0.34
C ASP A 87 27.30 7.53 -1.42
N SER A 88 28.60 7.41 -1.18
CA SER A 88 29.45 6.38 -1.77
C SER A 88 29.07 5.02 -1.18
N ARG A 89 27.91 4.51 -1.58
CA ARG A 89 27.35 3.13 -1.52
C ARG A 89 25.91 3.27 -2.03
N ALA A 90 25.41 2.31 -2.81
CA ALA A 90 24.02 2.34 -3.24
C ALA A 90 23.13 2.32 -1.99
N SER A 91 22.51 3.47 -1.64
CA SER A 91 21.56 3.55 -0.54
C SER A 91 20.54 2.43 -0.71
N GLU A 92 20.31 1.66 0.35
CA GLU A 92 19.28 0.63 0.37
C GLU A 92 17.93 1.23 -0.08
N PRO A 93 17.11 0.47 -0.83
CA PRO A 93 15.81 0.95 -1.28
C PRO A 93 14.94 1.39 -0.10
N GLN A 94 14.38 2.59 -0.18
CA GLN A 94 13.42 3.10 0.82
C GLN A 94 12.00 2.65 0.45
N PHE A 95 11.20 2.32 1.46
CA PHE A 95 9.80 1.90 1.30
C PHE A 95 8.88 2.85 2.06
N SER A 96 7.63 2.96 1.58
CA SER A 96 6.59 3.76 2.26
C SER A 96 6.10 3.08 3.53
N GLY A 97 5.40 3.80 4.41
CA GLY A 97 4.61 3.22 5.50
C GLY A 97 3.17 2.90 5.13
N LEU A 98 2.33 2.66 6.14
CA LEU A 98 0.87 2.62 6.05
C LEU A 98 0.30 4.00 6.35
N PHE A 99 -0.44 4.55 5.39
CA PHE A 99 -1.11 5.84 5.50
C PHE A 99 -2.63 5.69 5.35
N ALA A 100 -3.37 6.55 6.01
CA ALA A 100 -4.79 6.76 5.80
C ALA A 100 -5.06 8.16 5.24
N PHE A 101 -5.98 8.27 4.29
CA PHE A 101 -6.51 9.54 3.78
C PHE A 101 -8.00 9.64 4.03
N ASN A 102 -8.42 10.71 4.69
CA ASN A 102 -9.82 11.02 4.89
C ASN A 102 -10.35 11.81 3.70
N CYS A 103 -11.25 11.22 2.91
CA CYS A 103 -11.74 11.85 1.69
C CYS A 103 -12.62 13.09 1.94
N GLN A 104 -13.23 13.20 3.12
CA GLN A 104 -14.12 14.30 3.46
C GLN A 104 -13.35 15.54 3.93
N CYS A 105 -12.35 15.34 4.80
CA CYS A 105 -11.50 16.43 5.29
C CYS A 105 -10.28 16.69 4.41
N GLN A 106 -9.99 15.80 3.44
CA GLN A 106 -8.81 15.84 2.58
C GLN A 106 -7.49 15.86 3.36
N THR A 107 -7.39 15.02 4.40
CA THR A 107 -6.22 14.98 5.26
C THR A 107 -5.58 13.60 5.28
N TRP A 108 -4.25 13.58 5.31
CA TRP A 108 -3.45 12.38 5.50
C TRP A 108 -3.16 12.15 6.98
N LYS A 109 -3.01 10.88 7.35
CA LYS A 109 -2.50 10.41 8.63
C LYS A 109 -1.56 9.24 8.38
N LEU A 110 -0.34 9.33 8.89
CA LEU A 110 0.54 8.17 9.02
C LEU A 110 0.02 7.26 10.13
N LEU A 111 -0.19 5.99 9.81
CA LEU A 111 -0.63 4.97 10.77
C LEU A 111 0.56 4.16 11.29
N ARG A 112 1.42 3.66 10.38
CA ARG A 112 2.60 2.88 10.74
C ARG A 112 3.75 3.23 9.79
N GLU A 113 4.94 3.42 10.35
CA GLU A 113 6.18 3.56 9.58
C GLU A 113 6.58 2.21 8.97
N ASP A 114 7.47 2.24 7.97
CA ASP A 114 8.14 1.02 7.51
C ASP A 114 9.08 0.49 8.59
N SER A 115 8.89 -0.76 9.03
CA SER A 115 9.84 -1.43 9.93
C SER A 115 10.84 -2.30 9.17
N CYS A 116 12.12 -2.14 9.51
CA CYS A 116 13.18 -3.08 9.12
C CYS A 116 13.29 -4.29 10.05
N ASN A 117 12.52 -4.31 11.14
CA ASN A 117 12.53 -5.33 12.17
C ASN A 117 11.29 -6.24 12.06
N ALA A 118 11.37 -7.42 12.67
CA ALA A 118 10.27 -8.37 12.77
C ALA A 118 9.65 -8.35 14.18
N GLY A 119 9.41 -7.16 14.72
CA GLY A 119 8.64 -7.01 15.96
C GLY A 119 7.20 -7.53 15.78
N PRO A 120 6.52 -7.95 16.87
CA PRO A 120 5.18 -8.53 16.78
C PRO A 120 4.12 -7.56 16.24
N GLU A 121 4.34 -6.24 16.36
CA GLU A 121 3.47 -5.20 15.79
C GLU A 121 4.09 -4.47 14.60
N ASP A 122 5.27 -4.90 14.16
CA ASP A 122 5.97 -4.26 13.06
C ASP A 122 5.39 -4.75 11.74
N ILE A 123 5.05 -3.81 10.86
CA ILE A 123 4.69 -4.13 9.48
C ILE A 123 5.86 -3.77 8.56
N GLN A 124 6.30 -4.77 7.81
CA GLN A 124 7.38 -4.58 6.86
C GLN A 124 6.82 -4.20 5.49
N SER A 125 7.21 -3.04 4.97
CA SER A 125 6.77 -2.60 3.67
C SER A 125 7.45 -3.37 2.53
N ARG A 126 6.72 -3.50 1.43
CA ARG A 126 7.04 -4.44 0.37
C ARG A 126 6.38 -4.04 -0.94
N ILE A 127 6.83 -4.62 -2.04
CA ILE A 127 6.28 -4.43 -3.39
C ILE A 127 5.59 -5.71 -3.86
N GLY A 128 4.70 -5.60 -4.85
CA GLY A 128 4.01 -6.74 -5.45
C GLY A 128 3.11 -7.56 -4.50
N HIS A 129 2.79 -7.02 -3.32
CA HIS A 129 1.94 -7.67 -2.32
C HIS A 129 0.46 -7.47 -2.62
N CYS A 130 -0.38 -8.33 -2.03
CA CYS A 130 -1.82 -8.12 -1.95
C CYS A 130 -2.17 -7.35 -0.68
N MET A 131 -3.11 -6.41 -0.79
CA MET A 131 -3.77 -5.77 0.34
C MET A 131 -5.27 -5.73 0.05
N LEU A 132 -6.08 -6.15 1.02
CA LEU A 132 -7.54 -6.21 0.92
C LEU A 132 -8.16 -5.59 2.17
N PHE A 133 -9.28 -4.87 2.01
CA PHE A 133 -10.02 -4.32 3.15
C PHE A 133 -11.29 -5.12 3.41
N HIS A 134 -11.44 -5.63 4.63
CA HIS A 134 -12.63 -6.33 5.08
C HIS A 134 -13.60 -5.34 5.72
N SER A 135 -14.67 -4.96 5.01
CA SER A 135 -15.58 -3.88 5.46
C SER A 135 -16.24 -4.13 6.82
N LYS A 136 -16.63 -5.37 7.13
CA LYS A 136 -17.28 -5.69 8.41
C LYS A 136 -16.33 -5.64 9.62
N ASN A 137 -15.19 -6.32 9.51
CA ASN A 137 -14.20 -6.41 10.58
C ASN A 137 -13.31 -5.16 10.64
N ARG A 138 -13.33 -4.34 9.58
CA ARG A 138 -12.52 -3.13 9.43
C ARG A 138 -11.02 -3.41 9.56
N CYS A 139 -10.59 -4.53 8.97
CA CYS A 139 -9.19 -4.91 8.91
C CYS A 139 -8.64 -4.84 7.49
N LEU A 140 -7.39 -4.42 7.36
CA LEU A 140 -6.57 -4.66 6.18
C LEU A 140 -5.92 -6.03 6.30
N TYR A 141 -6.01 -6.85 5.26
CA TYR A 141 -5.32 -8.13 5.15
C TYR A 141 -4.19 -8.01 4.13
N VAL A 142 -2.98 -8.38 4.53
CA VAL A 142 -1.77 -8.24 3.71
C VAL A 142 -1.00 -9.54 3.65
N PHE A 143 -0.64 -9.97 2.44
CA PHE A 143 0.17 -11.16 2.22
C PHE A 143 0.97 -11.07 0.94
N GLY A 144 2.02 -11.91 0.87
CA GLY A 144 2.87 -12.03 -0.30
C GLY A 144 3.76 -10.81 -0.52
N GLY A 145 4.27 -10.72 -1.75
CA GLY A 145 5.15 -9.65 -2.18
C GLY A 145 6.62 -9.91 -1.88
N GLN A 146 7.42 -8.87 -2.08
CA GLN A 146 8.87 -8.95 -2.03
C GLN A 146 9.45 -7.68 -1.42
N ARG A 147 10.52 -7.86 -0.65
CA ARG A 147 11.39 -6.77 -0.22
C ARG A 147 12.83 -7.10 -0.62
N SER A 148 13.45 -6.19 -1.37
CA SER A 148 14.78 -6.40 -1.96
C SER A 148 14.89 -7.73 -2.70
N LYS A 149 15.63 -8.72 -2.19
CA LYS A 149 15.79 -10.06 -2.81
C LYS A 149 14.98 -11.16 -2.11
N THR A 150 14.18 -10.80 -1.10
CA THR A 150 13.47 -11.73 -0.24
C THR A 150 11.98 -11.68 -0.54
N TYR A 151 11.41 -12.84 -0.91
CA TYR A 151 9.96 -13.02 -0.95
C TYR A 151 9.41 -13.13 0.47
N LEU A 152 8.26 -12.51 0.69
CA LEU A 152 7.60 -12.46 1.99
C LEU A 152 6.35 -13.33 1.94
N ASN A 153 6.28 -14.29 2.85
CA ASN A 153 5.24 -15.34 2.90
C ASN A 153 4.40 -15.24 4.18
N ASP A 154 4.61 -14.18 4.95
CA ASP A 154 3.75 -13.81 6.07
C ASP A 154 2.37 -13.39 5.57
N PHE A 155 1.40 -13.61 6.44
CA PHE A 155 0.04 -13.18 6.28
C PHE A 155 -0.39 -12.52 7.59
N PHE A 156 -0.76 -11.25 7.54
CA PHE A 156 -1.18 -10.51 8.71
C PHE A 156 -2.42 -9.68 8.43
N SER A 157 -3.12 -9.33 9.50
CA SER A 157 -4.18 -8.33 9.46
C SER A 157 -3.81 -7.10 10.29
N TYR A 158 -4.36 -5.96 9.90
CA TYR A 158 -4.23 -4.68 10.61
C TYR A 158 -5.63 -4.10 10.86
N ASP A 159 -6.02 -3.99 12.11
CA ASP A 159 -7.27 -3.33 12.54
C ASP A 159 -7.10 -1.81 12.44
N VAL A 160 -7.89 -1.18 11.57
CA VAL A 160 -7.77 0.26 11.28
C VAL A 160 -8.36 1.17 12.37
N ASP A 161 -9.19 0.62 13.25
CA ASP A 161 -9.84 1.37 14.32
C ASP A 161 -9.05 1.28 15.62
N SER A 162 -8.45 0.12 15.94
CA SER A 162 -7.66 -0.08 17.16
C SER A 162 -6.15 0.08 16.98
N ASP A 163 -5.67 0.25 15.74
CA ASP A 163 -4.24 0.30 15.41
C ASP A 163 -3.49 -0.95 15.92
N HIS A 164 -4.00 -2.14 15.60
CA HIS A 164 -3.45 -3.42 16.06
C HIS A 164 -3.11 -4.34 14.89
N VAL A 165 -1.98 -5.06 15.02
CA VAL A 165 -1.51 -6.04 14.03
C VAL A 165 -1.68 -7.44 14.59
N ASP A 166 -2.30 -8.33 13.83
CA ASP A 166 -2.39 -9.75 14.13
C ASP A 166 -1.67 -10.57 13.06
N ILE A 167 -0.65 -11.34 13.47
CA ILE A 167 0.13 -12.20 12.58
C ILE A 167 -0.56 -13.57 12.47
N ILE A 168 -1.24 -13.76 11.35
CA ILE A 168 -2.00 -14.99 11.06
C ILE A 168 -1.05 -16.12 10.66
N SER A 169 -0.01 -15.80 9.88
CA SER A 169 1.07 -16.72 9.52
C SER A 169 2.39 -15.96 9.41
N ASP A 170 3.46 -16.49 10.01
CA ASP A 170 4.81 -15.94 9.94
C ASP A 170 5.61 -16.42 8.71
N GLY A 171 5.03 -17.30 7.89
CA GLY A 171 5.67 -17.86 6.69
C GLY A 171 6.80 -18.87 6.96
N THR A 172 7.08 -19.24 8.22
CA THR A 172 8.18 -20.15 8.58
C THR A 172 7.79 -21.62 8.58
N LYS A 173 6.48 -21.92 8.68
CA LYS A 173 5.96 -23.29 8.78
C LYS A 173 5.85 -23.93 7.40
N LYS A 174 6.70 -24.93 7.12
CA LYS A 174 6.69 -25.72 5.87
C LYS A 174 5.37 -26.45 5.57
N ASP A 175 4.53 -26.69 6.57
CA ASP A 175 3.28 -27.47 6.44
C ASP A 175 2.00 -26.61 6.46
N SER A 176 2.09 -25.29 6.48
CA SER A 176 0.86 -24.50 6.50
C SER A 176 0.30 -24.34 5.08
N GLY A 177 -0.61 -25.24 4.68
CA GLY A 177 -1.56 -25.01 3.58
C GLY A 177 -2.50 -23.80 3.80
N MET A 178 -2.08 -22.84 4.62
CA MET A 178 -2.80 -21.66 5.09
C MET A 178 -2.53 -20.44 4.19
N VAL A 179 -1.42 -20.43 3.43
CA VAL A 179 -1.10 -19.33 2.50
C VAL A 179 -0.64 -19.93 1.17
N PRO A 180 -1.21 -19.50 0.02
CA PRO A 180 -0.77 -19.95 -1.30
C PRO A 180 0.72 -19.72 -1.51
N MET A 181 1.36 -20.61 -2.29
CA MET A 181 2.77 -20.48 -2.64
C MET A 181 3.03 -19.08 -3.23
N THR A 182 4.00 -18.38 -2.66
CA THR A 182 4.25 -16.97 -2.97
C THR A 182 4.77 -16.79 -4.38
N GLY A 183 4.00 -16.06 -5.17
CA GLY A 183 4.40 -15.53 -6.47
C GLY A 183 4.51 -14.01 -6.42
N PHE A 184 5.17 -13.43 -7.42
CA PHE A 184 5.15 -11.98 -7.61
C PHE A 184 3.84 -11.58 -8.28
N THR A 185 3.27 -10.42 -7.95
CA THR A 185 2.01 -9.92 -8.54
C THR A 185 0.79 -10.84 -8.37
N GLN A 186 0.67 -11.48 -7.20
CA GLN A 186 -0.59 -12.17 -6.86
C GLN A 186 -1.75 -11.18 -6.90
N ARG A 187 -2.93 -11.67 -7.29
CA ARG A 187 -4.18 -10.91 -7.24
C ARG A 187 -5.14 -11.65 -6.32
N ALA A 188 -5.92 -10.90 -5.58
CA ALA A 188 -6.91 -11.48 -4.69
C ALA A 188 -8.12 -10.56 -4.56
N THR A 189 -9.21 -11.17 -4.14
CA THR A 189 -10.45 -10.50 -3.76
C THR A 189 -10.91 -11.01 -2.41
N ILE A 190 -11.74 -10.22 -1.73
CA ILE A 190 -12.32 -10.59 -0.44
C ILE A 190 -13.84 -10.55 -0.55
N ASP A 191 -14.49 -11.54 0.03
CA ASP A 191 -15.91 -11.55 0.32
C ASP A 191 -16.12 -11.36 1.83
N PRO A 192 -16.47 -10.14 2.29
CA PRO A 192 -16.70 -9.84 3.69
C PRO A 192 -17.95 -10.50 4.27
N GLU A 193 -18.89 -10.98 3.44
CA GLU A 193 -20.09 -11.68 3.91
C GLU A 193 -19.76 -13.12 4.31
N LEU A 194 -18.92 -13.78 3.52
CA LEU A 194 -18.48 -15.16 3.75
C LEU A 194 -17.22 -15.26 4.61
N ASN A 195 -16.53 -14.15 4.88
CA ASN A 195 -15.20 -14.09 5.49
C ASN A 195 -14.16 -14.89 4.69
N GLU A 196 -14.19 -14.77 3.37
CA GLU A 196 -13.31 -15.52 2.47
C GLU A 196 -12.40 -14.60 1.67
N ILE A 197 -11.13 -15.00 1.52
CA ILE A 197 -10.19 -14.40 0.58
C ILE A 197 -9.97 -15.40 -0.56
N HIS A 198 -10.23 -14.97 -1.79
CA HIS A 198 -9.97 -15.77 -2.98
C HIS A 198 -8.70 -15.27 -3.66
N VAL A 199 -7.71 -16.15 -3.78
CA VAL A 199 -6.39 -15.82 -4.33
C VAL A 199 -6.27 -16.39 -5.73
N LEU A 200 -5.93 -15.52 -6.68
CA LEU A 200 -5.52 -15.89 -8.04
C LEU A 200 -4.00 -15.81 -8.09
N SER A 201 -3.36 -16.97 -8.03
CA SER A 201 -1.90 -17.10 -8.07
C SER A 201 -1.36 -16.54 -9.39
N GLY A 202 -0.50 -15.53 -9.29
CA GLY A 202 0.25 -14.96 -10.42
C GLY A 202 1.41 -15.85 -10.86
N LEU A 203 2.36 -15.29 -11.62
CA LEU A 203 3.56 -16.00 -12.09
C LEU A 203 4.35 -16.60 -10.91
N SER A 204 4.55 -17.92 -10.97
CA SER A 204 5.46 -18.72 -10.13
C SER A 204 6.83 -18.84 -10.79
#